data_AF-A0AAW9ELW5-F1
#
_entry.id   AF-A0AAW9ELW5-F1
#
_cell.length_a   1.000
_cell.length_b   1.000
_cell.length_c   1.000
_cell.angle_alpha   90.00
_cell.angle_beta   90.00
_cell.angle_gamma   90.00
#
_symmetry.space_group_name_H-M   'P 1'
#
loop_
_entity.id
_entity.type
_entity.pdbx_description
1 polymer ?
#
loop_
_entity_poly.entity_id
_entity_poly.type
_entity_poly.pdbx_seq_one_letter_code
_entity_poly.pdbx_strand_id
1 'polypeptide(L)'
;MAVGKSRPWTKQELALLEKHAGKLTLSQISERMNRSQSAIQSRAQRLGLSLVIESADAHDAWLCNELYKEGLSIAIIAEKMELSRRIVSNIVFRG
;
A
#
# COMPACT_ATOMS: atom_id res chain seq x y z
N MET A 1 34.03 14.50 3.92
CA MET A 1 32.67 14.05 3.54
C MET A 1 31.90 13.73 4.81
N ALA A 2 30.84 14.48 5.12
CA ALA A 2 30.05 14.25 6.33
C ALA A 2 29.24 12.96 6.18
N VAL A 3 29.58 11.93 6.94
CA VAL A 3 28.75 10.73 7.10
C VAL A 3 27.49 11.17 7.83
N GLY A 4 26.41 11.40 7.08
CA GLY A 4 25.11 11.72 7.66
C GLY A 4 24.67 10.60 8.60
N LYS A 5 24.42 10.93 9.87
CA LYS A 5 23.93 9.96 10.87
C LYS A 5 22.63 9.34 10.39
N SER A 6 22.68 8.11 9.91
CA SER A 6 21.47 7.33 9.60
C SER A 6 20.73 7.06 10.91
N ARG A 7 19.52 7.61 11.06
CA ARG A 7 18.65 7.36 12.22
C ARG A 7 18.37 5.85 12.31
N PRO A 8 18.71 5.16 13.41
CA PRO A 8 18.54 3.71 13.53
C PRO A 8 17.07 3.32 13.36
N TRP A 9 16.84 2.17 12.72
CA TRP A 9 15.49 1.61 12.55
C TRP A 9 15.01 1.01 13.87
N THR A 10 13.87 1.47 14.36
CA THR A 10 13.26 0.88 15.57
C THR A 10 12.49 -0.39 15.21
N LYS A 11 12.26 -1.28 16.19
CA LYS A 11 11.45 -2.49 15.99
C LYS A 11 10.03 -2.16 15.53
N GLN A 12 9.45 -1.06 16.02
CA GLN A 12 8.13 -0.58 15.57
C GLN A 12 8.15 -0.16 14.10
N GLU A 13 9.20 0.55 13.66
CA GLU A 13 9.34 0.94 12.25
C GLU A 13 9.49 -0.30 11.36
N LEU A 14 10.24 -1.31 11.78
CA LEU A 14 10.37 -2.56 11.03
C LEU A 14 9.04 -3.31 10.93
N ALA A 15 8.28 -3.41 12.03
CA ALA A 15 6.97 -4.05 12.03
C ALA A 15 5.95 -3.30 11.15
N LEU A 16 5.98 -1.96 11.14
CA LEU A 16 5.16 -1.16 10.24
C LEU A 16 5.55 -1.37 8.78
N LEU A 17 6.86 -1.42 8.50
CA LEU A 17 7.36 -1.67 7.15
C LEU A 17 6.92 -3.04 6.64
N GLU A 18 7.00 -4.07 7.47
CA GLU A 18 6.57 -5.43 7.14
C GLU A 18 5.05 -5.52 6.95
N LYS A 19 4.28 -4.86 7.82
CA LYS A 19 2.81 -4.81 7.74
C LYS A 19 2.30 -4.08 6.48
N HIS A 20 3.06 -3.09 6.01
CA HIS A 20 2.65 -2.21 4.92
C HIS A 20 3.34 -2.52 3.58
N ALA A 21 4.44 -3.27 3.58
CA ALA A 21 5.03 -3.82 2.36
C ALA A 21 3.97 -4.65 1.61
N GLY A 22 3.87 -4.46 0.30
CA GLY A 22 2.83 -5.08 -0.54
C GLY A 22 1.47 -4.36 -0.53
N LYS A 23 1.11 -3.64 0.55
CA LYS A 23 -0.21 -3.01 0.71
C LYS A 23 -0.25 -1.52 0.38
N LEU A 24 0.83 -0.80 0.64
CA LEU A 24 0.90 0.65 0.48
C LEU A 24 2.02 1.06 -0.46
N THR A 25 1.81 2.20 -1.11
CA THR A 25 2.86 2.83 -1.92
C THR A 25 4.03 3.28 -1.03
N LEU A 26 5.23 3.30 -1.61
CA LEU A 26 6.43 3.89 -0.99
C LEU A 26 6.18 5.32 -0.46
N SER A 27 5.33 6.10 -1.15
CA SER A 27 4.97 7.46 -0.72
C SER A 27 4.15 7.45 0.56
N GLN A 28 3.13 6.59 0.65
CA GLN A 28 2.29 6.49 1.85
C GLN A 28 3.07 5.95 3.06
N ILE A 29 3.96 4.98 2.84
CA ILE A 29 4.83 4.46 3.89
C ILE A 29 5.81 5.55 4.34
N SER A 30 6.35 6.32 3.39
CA SER A 30 7.22 7.48 3.65
C SER A 30 6.56 8.54 4.51
N GLU A 31 5.33 8.93 4.19
CA GLU A 31 4.53 9.88 4.99
C GLU A 31 4.25 9.34 6.39
N ARG A 32 3.84 8.07 6.52
CA ARG A 32 3.53 7.45 7.82
C ARG A 32 4.74 7.31 8.73
N MET A 33 5.91 7.01 8.16
CA MET A 33 7.15 6.77 8.93
C MET A 33 8.03 8.02 9.03
N ASN A 34 7.62 9.12 8.38
CA ASN A 34 8.39 10.36 8.23
C ASN A 34 9.86 10.08 7.82
N ARG A 35 10.04 9.13 6.90
CA ARG A 35 11.34 8.71 6.35
C ARG A 35 11.32 8.86 4.84
N SER A 36 12.50 9.08 4.24
CA SER A 36 12.61 9.16 2.79
C SER A 36 12.25 7.83 2.13
N GLN A 37 11.61 7.91 0.96
CA GLN A 37 11.28 6.75 0.14
C GLN A 37 12.53 5.90 -0.17
N SER A 38 13.67 6.54 -0.41
CA SER A 38 14.96 5.88 -0.64
C SER A 38 15.43 5.05 0.56
N ALA A 39 15.29 5.58 1.79
CA ALA A 39 15.67 4.84 3.00
C ALA A 39 14.76 3.62 3.22
N ILE A 40 13.46 3.76 2.93
CA ILE A 40 12.48 2.69 3.02
C ILE A 40 12.78 1.60 1.99
N GLN A 41 13.06 1.98 0.75
CA GLN A 41 13.39 1.04 -0.32
C GLN A 41 14.65 0.23 0.01
N SER A 42 15.74 0.89 0.40
CA SER A 42 16.97 0.19 0.80
C SER A 42 16.76 -0.71 2.02
N ARG A 43 15.86 -0.35 2.95
CA ARG A 43 15.55 -1.18 4.11
C ARG A 43 14.70 -2.39 3.74
N ALA A 44 13.67 -2.21 2.92
CA ALA A 44 12.81 -3.29 2.45
C ALA A 44 13.61 -4.32 1.64
N GLN A 45 14.49 -3.86 0.74
CA GLN A 45 15.41 -4.74 0.00
C GLN A 45 16.31 -5.55 0.94
N ARG A 46 16.86 -4.93 1.99
CA ARG A 46 17.67 -5.62 3.01
C ARG A 46 16.89 -6.63 3.85
N LEU A 47 15.58 -6.44 3.98
CA LEU A 47 14.68 -7.36 4.67
C LEU A 47 14.07 -8.41 3.73
N GLY A 48 14.34 -8.35 2.43
CA GLY A 48 13.72 -9.22 1.42
C GLY A 48 12.23 -8.93 1.19
N LEU A 49 11.75 -7.75 1.58
CA LEU A 49 10.34 -7.36 1.44
C LEU A 49 10.09 -6.77 0.05
N SER A 50 9.07 -7.29 -0.65
CA SER A 50 8.59 -6.70 -1.89
C SER A 50 7.74 -5.46 -1.58
N LEU A 51 8.16 -4.33 -2.11
CA LEU A 51 7.39 -3.07 -2.09
C LEU A 51 6.53 -2.92 -3.34
N VAL A 52 6.46 -3.96 -4.17
CA VAL A 52 5.48 -4.02 -5.26
C VAL A 52 4.12 -4.00 -4.58
N ILE A 53 3.36 -2.95 -4.83
CA ILE A 53 1.97 -2.90 -4.40
C ILE A 53 1.29 -4.01 -5.16
N GLU A 54 0.84 -5.05 -4.47
CA GLU A 54 -0.07 -6.02 -5.06
C GLU A 54 -1.34 -5.22 -5.34
N SER A 55 -1.47 -4.80 -6.61
CA SER A 55 -2.67 -4.18 -7.12
C SER A 55 -3.82 -5.12 -6.80
N ALA A 56 -4.85 -4.62 -6.11
CA ALA A 56 -6.09 -5.28 -5.70
C ALA A 56 -6.12 -6.76 -6.09
N ASP A 57 -5.92 -7.63 -5.10
CA ASP A 57 -5.86 -9.08 -5.31
C ASP A 57 -7.07 -9.55 -6.12
N ALA A 58 -6.96 -10.68 -6.82
CA ALA A 58 -8.09 -11.25 -7.57
C ALA A 58 -9.36 -11.36 -6.70
N HIS A 59 -9.19 -11.54 -5.38
CA HIS A 59 -10.25 -11.50 -4.39
C HIS A 59 -10.88 -10.11 -4.21
N ASP A 60 -10.07 -9.06 -4.10
CA ASP A 60 -10.53 -7.67 -3.99
C ASP A 60 -11.28 -7.23 -5.25
N ALA A 61 -10.78 -7.64 -6.42
CA ALA A 61 -11.43 -7.38 -7.70
C ALA A 61 -12.81 -8.04 -7.78
N TRP A 62 -12.91 -9.30 -7.38
CA TRP A 62 -14.17 -10.02 -7.30
C TRP A 62 -15.17 -9.35 -6.34
N LEU A 63 -14.72 -9.03 -5.13
CA LEU A 63 -15.60 -8.44 -4.09
C LEU A 63 -16.07 -7.03 -4.48
N CYS A 64 -15.20 -6.20 -5.07
CA CYS A 64 -15.62 -4.89 -5.60
C CYS A 64 -16.71 -5.03 -6.67
N ASN A 65 -16.59 -6.02 -7.56
CA ASN A 65 -17.58 -6.24 -8.61
C ASN A 65 -18.90 -6.78 -8.05
N GLU A 66 -18.84 -7.64 -7.05
CA GLU A 66 -20.02 -8.18 -6.36
C GLU A 66 -20.79 -7.07 -5.61
N LEU A 67 -20.08 -6.25 -4.83
CA LEU A 67 -20.69 -5.11 -4.13
C LEU A 67 -21.28 -4.09 -5.12
N TYR A 68 -20.65 -3.90 -6.27
CA TYR A 68 -21.20 -3.03 -7.31
C TYR A 68 -22.48 -3.61 -7.94
N LYS A 69 -22.54 -4.93 -8.17
CA LYS A 69 -23.75 -5.62 -8.65
C LYS A 69 -24.91 -5.54 -7.66
N GLU A 70 -24.62 -5.53 -6.36
CA GLU A 70 -25.61 -5.26 -5.30
C GLU A 70 -26.11 -3.81 -5.28
N GLY A 71 -25.53 -2.93 -6.11
CA GLY A 71 -25.93 -1.54 -6.26
C GLY A 71 -25.19 -0.56 -5.34
N LEU A 72 -24.12 -0.99 -4.66
CA LEU A 72 -23.30 -0.07 -3.89
C LEU A 72 -22.52 0.88 -4.80
N SER A 73 -22.43 2.15 -4.39
CA SER A 73 -21.64 3.13 -5.13
C SER A 73 -20.14 2.90 -4.98
N ILE A 74 -19.37 3.28 -6.00
CA ILE A 74 -17.90 3.22 -6.02
C ILE A 74 -17.28 3.88 -4.79
N ALA A 75 -17.90 4.94 -4.26
CA ALA A 75 -17.41 5.64 -3.08
C ALA A 75 -17.52 4.77 -1.82
N ILE A 76 -18.65 4.09 -1.61
CA ILE A 76 -18.86 3.19 -0.47
C ILE A 76 -17.95 1.96 -0.58
N ILE A 77 -17.79 1.42 -1.80
CA ILE A 77 -16.92 0.26 -2.04
C ILE A 77 -15.46 0.62 -1.78
N ALA A 78 -15.01 1.78 -2.25
CA ALA A 78 -13.66 2.28 -1.98
C ALA A 78 -13.37 2.41 -0.48
N GLU A 79 -14.33 2.94 0.28
CA GLU A 79 -14.20 3.06 1.73
C GLU A 79 -14.17 1.69 2.42
N LYS A 80 -15.11 0.79 2.07
CA LYS A 80 -15.20 -0.56 2.65
C LYS A 80 -14.00 -1.45 2.35
N MET A 81 -13.47 -1.34 1.13
CA MET A 81 -12.35 -2.14 0.66
C MET A 81 -10.99 -1.50 1.00
N GLU A 82 -10.99 -0.32 1.62
CA GLU A 82 -9.78 0.48 1.86
C GLU A 82 -8.98 0.75 0.56
N LEU A 83 -9.69 0.83 -0.58
CA LEU A 83 -9.13 1.06 -1.91
C LEU A 83 -9.39 2.49 -2.38
N SER A 84 -8.58 2.97 -3.33
CA SER A 84 -8.89 4.23 -3.99
C SER A 84 -10.11 4.09 -4.90
N ARG A 85 -10.95 5.14 -5.00
CA ARG A 85 -12.06 5.19 -5.97
C ARG A 85 -11.61 4.88 -7.40
N ARG A 86 -10.37 5.23 -7.75
CA ARG A 86 -9.79 4.95 -9.06
C ARG A 86 -9.48 3.47 -9.28
N ILE A 87 -9.02 2.76 -8.24
CA ILE A 87 -8.83 1.31 -8.30
C ILE A 87 -10.20 0.62 -8.44
N VAL A 88 -11.18 0.98 -7.60
CA VAL A 88 -12.54 0.41 -7.69
C VAL A 88 -13.17 0.68 -9.04
N SER A 89 -13.05 1.91 -9.55
CA SER A 89 -13.52 2.26 -10.90
C SER A 89 -12.83 1.46 -11.99
N ASN A 90 -11.52 1.22 -11.89
CA ASN A 90 -10.81 0.38 -12.85
C ASN A 90 -11.29 -1.08 -12.78
N ILE A 91 -11.54 -1.61 -11.59
CA ILE A 91 -12.02 -2.99 -11.40
C ILE A 91 -13.41 -3.16 -12.01
N VAL A 92 -14.33 -2.25 -11.69
CA VAL A 92 -15.74 -2.37 -12.07
C VAL A 92 -15.98 -2.07 -13.57
N PHE A 93 -15.19 -1.19 -14.17
CA PHE A 93 -15.40 -0.75 -15.57
C PHE A 93 -14.39 -1.27 -16.61
N ARG A 94 -13.35 -2.03 -16.22
CA ARG A 94 -12.41 -2.65 -17.17
C ARG A 94 -12.65 -4.16 -17.40
N GLY A 95 -13.83 -4.66 -17.02
CA GLY A 95 -14.28 -6.02 -17.34
C GLY A 95 -14.91 -6.11 -18.72
#